data_AF-A0A4P5X444-F1
#
_entry.id   AF-A0A4P5X444-F1
#
_cell.length_a   1.000
_cell.length_b   1.000
_cell.length_c   1.000
_cell.angle_alpha   90.00
_cell.angle_beta   90.00
_cell.angle_gamma   90.00
#
_symmetry.space_group_name_H-M   'P 1'
#
loop_
_entity.id
_entity.type
_entity.pdbx_description
1 polymer ?
#
loop_
_entity_poly.entity_id
_entity_poly.type
_entity_poly.pdbx_seq_one_letter_code
_entity_poly.pdbx_strand_id
1 'polypeptide(L)'
;MHLKSVLNRVEPLKSFVYKEQRLVEVAGQQPFPEVDIEAIGVDEIQWRRGHTYLTLVYQISGVKRLLWVSHERTEQSLRRFLDVLTNDVRKGIRFVCSDMWKPYLNVIAEQVPHALHVLDHFHIMKNMNVAIDEVRRQEVAQLRRDGYEPALTKSRWCLLKRPENLTDNQATRRAELLEYNLKSVRAHLLREEFQRFWGYATPAWTGKFLESWCTRALRSRLAPMKKVVRSLRRHRPLILNSILALGGISAVVVEGFNGKAELTTSKAHGFRTPQGIEFALFHVMGNSPEPEFTHRFC
;
A
#
# COMPACT_ATOMS: atom_id res chain seq x y z
N MET A 1 -2.27 4.72 49.20
CA MET A 1 -2.58 5.66 48.10
C MET A 1 -1.29 6.15 47.42
N HIS A 2 -0.44 5.25 46.89
CA HIS A 2 0.79 5.64 46.15
C HIS A 2 1.40 4.54 45.24
N LEU A 3 0.59 3.63 44.69
CA LEU A 3 1.06 2.51 43.84
C LEU A 3 0.29 2.35 42.52
N LYS A 4 -0.49 3.37 42.12
CA LYS A 4 -1.22 3.41 40.84
C LYS A 4 -0.57 4.27 39.75
N SER A 5 0.54 4.97 40.04
CA SER A 5 1.15 5.93 39.10
C SER A 5 2.38 5.42 38.34
N VAL A 6 2.88 4.21 38.61
CA VAL A 6 4.09 3.66 37.94
C VAL A 6 3.76 2.53 36.96
N LEU A 7 2.60 1.90 37.07
CA LEU A 7 2.16 0.78 36.21
C LEU A 7 1.63 1.16 34.81
N ASN A 8 1.69 2.45 34.43
CA ASN A 8 1.22 2.96 33.13
C ASN A 8 2.35 3.49 32.23
N ARG A 9 3.61 3.22 32.55
CA ARG A 9 4.75 3.51 31.68
C ARG A 9 5.60 2.26 31.59
N VAL A 10 6.01 1.93 30.36
CA VAL A 10 6.92 0.85 29.98
C VAL A 10 6.25 -0.52 29.80
N GLU A 11 5.50 -0.68 28.71
CA GLU A 11 5.46 -1.90 27.88
C GLU A 11 4.77 -1.52 26.54
N PRO A 12 5.48 -1.62 25.40
CA PRO A 12 4.93 -2.48 24.35
C PRO A 12 6.02 -3.07 23.43
N LEU A 13 6.44 -4.30 23.71
CA LEU A 13 7.01 -5.21 22.72
C LEU A 13 6.40 -6.59 22.97
N LYS A 14 5.09 -6.69 22.78
CA LYS A 14 4.33 -7.93 22.95
C LYS A 14 3.58 -8.27 21.67
N SER A 15 4.37 -8.52 20.63
CA SER A 15 4.02 -9.42 19.52
C SER A 15 5.22 -10.14 18.91
N PHE A 16 6.37 -10.17 19.59
CA PHE A 16 7.60 -10.58 18.90
C PHE A 16 7.72 -12.09 18.62
N VAL A 17 7.27 -13.05 19.45
CA VAL A 17 7.39 -14.49 19.12
C VAL A 17 6.42 -15.40 19.91
N TYR A 18 5.09 -15.30 19.78
CA TYR A 18 4.14 -16.15 20.57
C TYR A 18 4.28 -15.99 22.10
N LYS A 19 3.35 -15.29 22.74
CA LYS A 19 3.37 -15.24 24.21
C LYS A 19 3.08 -16.62 24.81
N GLU A 20 4.05 -17.08 25.60
CA GLU A 20 4.06 -18.24 26.49
C GLU A 20 4.43 -19.61 25.88
N GLN A 21 5.68 -19.74 25.45
CA GLN A 21 6.68 -20.57 26.17
C GLN A 21 8.08 -20.39 25.53
N ARG A 22 9.10 -20.33 26.39
CA ARG A 22 10.54 -20.09 26.16
C ARG A 22 10.97 -18.66 25.81
N LEU A 23 11.43 -17.96 26.85
CA LEU A 23 12.81 -17.45 26.94
C LEU A 23 13.07 -17.06 28.40
N VAL A 24 13.16 -18.09 29.24
CA VAL A 24 13.97 -18.04 30.46
C VAL A 24 15.37 -18.43 29.99
N GLU A 25 16.33 -17.54 30.25
CA GLU A 25 17.77 -17.81 30.34
C GLU A 25 18.42 -18.53 29.16
N VAL A 26 18.97 -17.75 28.23
CA VAL A 26 20.31 -18.05 27.74
C VAL A 26 21.16 -16.82 27.99
N ALA A 27 22.23 -17.02 28.75
CA ALA A 27 23.16 -16.01 29.21
C ALA A 27 23.64 -15.08 28.08
N GLY A 28 23.51 -13.77 28.30
CA GLY A 28 24.48 -12.80 27.79
C GLY A 28 24.47 -12.46 26.29
N GLN A 29 23.38 -12.62 25.54
CA GLN A 29 23.28 -12.08 24.17
C GLN A 29 22.05 -11.20 23.96
N GLN A 30 22.28 -10.06 23.30
CA GLN A 30 21.40 -8.89 23.20
C GLN A 30 20.02 -9.15 22.59
N PRO A 31 18.97 -8.40 22.98
CA PRO A 31 17.70 -8.41 22.29
C PRO A 31 17.82 -7.60 20.99
N PHE A 32 17.29 -8.15 19.90
CA PHE A 32 17.44 -7.70 18.51
C PHE A 32 18.80 -8.08 17.89
N PRO A 33 18.83 -8.91 16.82
CA PRO A 33 19.98 -8.87 15.94
C PRO A 33 20.14 -7.42 15.45
N GLU A 34 21.36 -6.91 15.35
CA GLU A 34 21.68 -5.67 14.64
C GLU A 34 21.15 -5.76 13.20
N VAL A 35 19.87 -5.46 13.01
CA VAL A 35 19.25 -5.58 11.70
C VAL A 35 19.39 -4.23 11.04
N ASP A 36 20.19 -4.21 9.99
CA ASP A 36 20.22 -3.10 9.05
C ASP A 36 18.88 -3.02 8.30
N ILE A 37 18.02 -2.09 8.72
CA ILE A 37 16.73 -1.80 8.09
C ILE A 37 16.92 -0.56 7.22
N GLU A 38 17.36 -0.79 5.98
CA GLU A 38 17.55 0.31 5.03
C GLU A 38 16.22 0.86 4.47
N ALA A 39 15.21 0.00 4.28
CA ALA A 39 13.94 0.38 3.67
C ALA A 39 12.73 -0.27 4.35
N ILE A 40 11.72 0.56 4.63
CA ILE A 40 10.44 0.11 5.17
C ILE A 40 9.26 0.39 4.23
N GLY A 41 8.28 -0.50 4.25
CA GLY A 41 6.99 -0.34 3.58
C GLY A 41 5.86 -0.28 4.59
N VAL A 42 4.97 0.70 4.48
CA VAL A 42 3.83 0.88 5.37
C VAL A 42 2.55 0.78 4.55
N ASP A 43 1.66 -0.14 4.94
CA ASP A 43 0.35 -0.26 4.32
C ASP A 43 -0.71 -0.76 5.30
N GLU A 44 -1.94 -0.84 4.81
CA GLU A 44 -3.10 -1.17 5.60
C GLU A 44 -3.89 -2.31 4.97
N ILE A 45 -4.32 -3.23 5.84
CA ILE A 45 -5.27 -4.26 5.44
C ILE A 45 -6.53 -4.16 6.26
N GLN A 46 -7.67 -4.37 5.60
CA GLN A 46 -8.93 -4.57 6.28
C GLN A 46 -9.04 -6.04 6.68
N TRP A 47 -9.07 -6.33 7.98
CA TRP A 47 -9.11 -7.71 8.46
C TRP A 47 -10.52 -8.18 8.87
N ARG A 48 -11.45 -7.25 9.11
CA ARG A 48 -12.86 -7.54 9.38
C ARG A 48 -13.76 -6.47 8.74
N ARG A 49 -15.04 -6.82 8.53
CA ARG A 49 -16.06 -5.84 8.09
C ARG A 49 -16.23 -4.73 9.14
N GLY A 50 -16.63 -3.54 8.70
CA GLY A 50 -16.94 -2.41 9.59
C GLY A 50 -15.74 -1.55 9.97
N HIS A 51 -14.96 -1.08 8.99
CA HIS A 51 -13.86 -0.12 9.20
C HIS A 51 -12.78 -0.57 10.20
N THR A 52 -12.44 -1.86 10.23
CA THR A 52 -11.39 -2.41 11.08
C THR A 52 -10.14 -2.71 10.27
N TYR A 53 -9.10 -1.92 10.51
CA TYR A 53 -7.85 -1.94 9.76
C TYR A 53 -6.67 -2.34 10.66
N LEU A 54 -5.69 -3.02 10.06
CA LEU A 54 -4.35 -3.20 10.63
C LEU A 54 -3.39 -2.31 9.85
N THR A 55 -2.52 -1.60 10.57
CA THR A 55 -1.33 -0.97 9.98
C THR A 55 -0.20 -2.00 10.02
N LEU A 56 0.39 -2.29 8.87
CA LEU A 56 1.48 -3.24 8.71
C LEU A 56 2.74 -2.48 8.30
N VAL A 57 3.85 -2.77 8.97
CA VAL A 57 5.17 -2.26 8.58
C VAL A 57 6.05 -3.43 8.18
N TYR A 58 6.61 -3.34 6.98
CA TYR A 58 7.45 -4.36 6.36
C TYR A 58 8.87 -3.84 6.20
N GLN A 59 9.84 -4.74 6.32
CA GLN A 59 11.16 -4.55 5.74
C GLN A 59 11.08 -4.91 4.26
N ILE A 60 11.48 -3.98 3.38
CA ILE A 60 11.38 -4.14 1.92
C ILE A 60 12.74 -4.16 1.20
N SER A 61 13.83 -3.99 1.95
CA SER A 61 15.22 -4.21 1.52
C SER A 61 15.83 -5.45 2.19
N GLY A 62 16.78 -6.11 1.52
CA GLY A 62 17.44 -7.30 2.05
C GLY A 62 16.45 -8.42 2.39
N VAL A 63 16.40 -8.82 3.67
CA VAL A 63 15.44 -9.81 4.18
C VAL A 63 14.05 -9.18 4.24
N LYS A 64 13.18 -9.60 3.32
CA LYS A 64 11.79 -9.14 3.25
C LYS A 64 10.98 -9.81 4.35
N ARG A 65 10.41 -9.04 5.26
CA ARG A 65 9.60 -9.56 6.38
C ARG A 65 8.66 -8.52 6.98
N LEU A 66 7.67 -9.00 7.73
CA LEU A 66 6.81 -8.19 8.59
C LEU A 66 7.59 -7.78 9.86
N LEU A 67 7.64 -6.48 10.13
CA LEU A 67 8.30 -5.91 11.31
C LEU A 67 7.29 -5.55 12.41
N TRP A 68 6.10 -5.09 12.02
CA TRP A 68 5.13 -4.56 12.97
C TRP A 68 3.68 -4.71 12.49
N VAL A 69 2.80 -4.95 13.46
CA VAL A 69 1.35 -4.90 13.29
C VAL A 69 0.79 -3.95 14.34
N SER A 70 0.00 -2.97 13.92
CA SER A 70 -0.81 -2.16 14.83
C SER A 70 -2.27 -2.33 14.48
N HIS A 71 -3.08 -2.52 15.51
CA HIS A 71 -4.52 -2.36 15.43
C HIS A 71 -4.79 -0.87 15.23
N GLU A 72 -5.66 -0.53 14.27
CA GLU A 72 -6.00 0.84 13.85
C GLU A 72 -5.06 1.50 12.83
N ARG A 73 -5.69 2.36 12.03
CA ARG A 73 -5.10 3.28 11.07
C ARG A 73 -5.00 4.67 11.71
N THR A 74 -3.91 4.96 12.41
CA THR A 74 -3.66 6.27 13.08
C THR A 74 -2.20 6.72 12.89
N GLU A 75 -1.92 8.02 13.07
CA GLU A 75 -0.54 8.50 13.19
C GLU A 75 0.21 7.78 14.31
N GLN A 76 -0.49 7.49 15.41
CA GLN A 76 0.08 6.83 16.57
C GLN A 76 0.50 5.39 16.28
N SER A 77 -0.21 4.69 15.39
CA SER A 77 0.14 3.33 14.96
C SER A 77 1.55 3.25 14.37
N LEU A 78 1.89 4.19 13.46
CA LEU A 78 3.22 4.25 12.85
C LEU A 78 4.26 4.85 13.79
N ARG A 79 3.88 5.86 14.59
CA ARG A 79 4.78 6.48 15.56
C ARG A 79 5.28 5.48 16.60
N ARG A 80 4.38 4.64 17.15
CA ARG A 80 4.76 3.58 18.10
C ARG A 80 5.80 2.62 17.53
N PHE A 81 5.68 2.25 16.25
CA PHE A 81 6.69 1.42 15.60
C PHE A 81 8.05 2.12 15.59
N LEU A 82 8.12 3.38 15.15
CA LEU A 82 9.37 4.12 15.08
C LEU A 82 9.98 4.37 16.47
N ASP A 83 9.15 4.62 17.49
CA ASP A 83 9.57 4.83 18.89
C ASP A 83 10.23 3.61 19.52
N VAL A 84 9.91 2.41 19.05
CA VAL A 84 10.50 1.16 19.52
C VAL A 84 11.87 0.90 18.89
N LEU A 85 12.18 1.50 17.74
CA LEU A 85 13.47 1.35 17.09
C LEU A 85 14.55 2.12 17.86
N THR A 86 15.75 1.54 17.95
CA THR A 86 16.93 2.26 18.43
C THR A 86 17.25 3.42 17.50
N ASN A 87 17.92 4.45 18.02
CA ASN A 87 18.30 5.61 17.22
C ASN A 87 19.17 5.24 16.02
N ASP A 88 20.04 4.24 16.14
CA ASP A 88 20.92 3.81 15.07
C ASP A 88 20.14 3.11 13.94
N VAL A 89 19.23 2.19 14.29
CA VAL A 89 18.34 1.55 13.30
C VAL A 89 17.46 2.59 12.62
N ARG A 90 16.91 3.55 13.38
CA ARG A 90 16.06 4.61 12.83
C ARG A 90 16.82 5.49 11.84
N LYS A 91 18.08 5.84 12.13
CA LYS A 91 18.97 6.60 11.23
C LYS A 91 19.42 5.78 10.02
N GLY A 92 19.41 4.46 10.12
CA GLY A 92 19.68 3.54 9.01
C GLY A 92 18.57 3.48 7.96
N ILE A 93 17.35 3.94 8.29
CA ILE A 93 16.23 3.97 7.34
C ILE A 93 16.49 5.05 6.29
N ARG A 94 16.95 4.62 5.12
CA ARG A 94 17.20 5.50 3.97
C ARG A 94 15.97 5.73 3.13
N PHE A 95 14.98 4.84 3.22
CA PHE A 95 13.81 4.90 2.36
C PHE A 95 12.53 4.42 3.05
N VAL A 96 11.42 5.07 2.71
CA VAL A 96 10.09 4.68 3.19
C VAL A 96 9.14 4.62 2.01
N CYS A 97 8.41 3.50 1.87
CA CYS A 97 7.33 3.34 0.90
C CYS A 97 5.99 3.36 1.63
N SER A 98 5.06 4.26 1.26
CA SER A 98 3.70 4.26 1.83
C SER A 98 2.65 4.76 0.84
N ASP A 99 1.37 4.68 1.23
CA ASP A 99 0.28 5.34 0.53
C ASP A 99 0.32 6.88 0.71
N MET A 100 -0.65 7.58 0.09
CA MET A 100 -0.80 9.05 0.15
C MET A 100 -1.52 9.54 1.41
N TRP A 101 -1.66 8.72 2.44
CA TRP A 101 -2.44 9.10 3.61
C TRP A 101 -1.68 10.12 4.46
N LYS A 102 -2.26 11.31 4.59
CA LYS A 102 -1.63 12.47 5.24
C LYS A 102 -1.03 12.14 6.63
N PRO A 103 -1.70 11.39 7.50
CA PRO A 103 -1.14 10.88 8.75
C PRO A 103 0.23 10.19 8.62
N TYR A 104 0.42 9.28 7.67
CA TYR A 104 1.73 8.65 7.47
C TYR A 104 2.75 9.65 6.93
N LEU A 105 2.35 10.50 5.97
CA LEU A 105 3.25 11.54 5.46
C LEU A 105 3.77 12.45 6.59
N ASN A 106 2.91 12.83 7.53
CA ASN A 106 3.27 13.66 8.69
C ASN A 106 4.29 12.93 9.59
N VAL A 107 3.98 11.69 9.99
CA VAL A 107 4.84 10.91 10.90
C VAL A 107 6.20 10.62 10.27
N ILE A 108 6.24 10.27 8.98
CA ILE A 108 7.48 10.00 8.25
C ILE A 108 8.33 11.27 8.17
N ALA A 109 7.73 12.40 7.80
CA ALA A 109 8.42 13.69 7.73
C ALA A 109 8.96 14.16 9.10
N GLU A 110 8.30 13.79 10.20
CA GLU A 110 8.71 14.17 11.54
C GLU A 110 9.79 13.23 12.12
N GLN A 111 9.61 11.91 11.99
CA GLN A 111 10.41 10.91 12.70
C GLN A 111 11.62 10.40 11.90
N VAL A 112 11.54 10.41 10.57
CA VAL A 112 12.62 9.98 9.66
C VAL A 112 12.79 10.97 8.49
N PRO A 113 13.04 12.28 8.77
CA PRO A 113 13.08 13.33 7.74
C PRO A 113 14.19 13.15 6.69
N HIS A 114 15.22 12.36 7.00
CA HIS A 114 16.34 12.06 6.12
C HIS A 114 16.02 10.96 5.11
N ALA A 115 14.98 10.16 5.35
CA ALA A 115 14.62 9.05 4.49
C ALA A 115 13.93 9.56 3.21
N LEU A 116 14.30 8.99 2.07
CA LEU A 116 13.62 9.26 0.81
C LEU A 116 12.24 8.59 0.82
N HIS A 117 11.20 9.39 0.96
CA HIS A 117 9.82 8.91 0.97
C HIS A 117 9.30 8.72 -0.46
N VAL A 118 9.01 7.46 -0.79
CA VAL A 118 8.45 7.00 -2.06
C VAL A 118 6.97 6.67 -1.89
N LEU A 119 6.12 7.13 -2.83
CA LEU A 119 4.72 6.72 -2.85
C LEU A 119 4.52 5.38 -3.55
N ASP A 120 3.60 4.59 -3.01
CA ASP A 120 3.12 3.40 -3.68
C ASP A 120 2.33 3.75 -4.96
N HIS A 121 2.85 3.31 -6.11
CA HIS A 121 2.22 3.49 -7.41
C HIS A 121 0.87 2.77 -7.53
N PHE A 122 0.67 1.68 -6.79
CA PHE A 122 -0.56 0.89 -6.88
C PHE A 122 -1.74 1.71 -6.38
N HIS A 123 -1.56 2.42 -5.26
CA HIS A 123 -2.57 3.35 -4.74
C HIS A 123 -2.90 4.49 -5.72
N ILE A 124 -1.92 4.99 -6.46
CA ILE A 124 -2.16 5.98 -7.53
C ILE A 124 -3.02 5.37 -8.65
N MET A 125 -2.67 4.18 -9.13
CA MET A 125 -3.42 3.49 -10.18
C MET A 125 -4.82 3.07 -9.72
N LYS A 126 -4.98 2.65 -8.46
CA LYS A 126 -6.26 2.34 -7.82
C LYS A 126 -7.16 3.56 -7.79
N ASN A 127 -6.64 4.73 -7.41
CA ASN A 127 -7.39 5.98 -7.44
C ASN A 127 -7.81 6.39 -8.86
N MET A 128 -6.97 6.14 -9.87
CA MET A 128 -7.37 6.32 -11.28
C MET A 128 -8.50 5.37 -11.68
N ASN A 129 -8.43 4.09 -11.29
CA ASN A 129 -9.49 3.13 -11.56
C ASN A 129 -10.82 3.52 -10.91
N VAL A 130 -10.79 4.03 -9.67
CA VAL A 130 -11.98 4.59 -9.01
C VAL A 130 -12.54 5.76 -9.80
N ALA A 131 -11.69 6.67 -10.29
CA ALA A 131 -12.13 7.81 -11.09
C ALA A 131 -12.76 7.37 -12.43
N ILE A 132 -12.19 6.37 -13.12
CA ILE A 132 -12.78 5.81 -14.35
C ILE A 132 -14.16 5.21 -14.06
N ASP A 133 -14.30 4.42 -12.99
CA ASP A 133 -15.58 3.81 -12.65
C ASP A 133 -16.62 4.85 -12.21
N GLU A 134 -16.21 5.94 -11.55
CA GLU A 134 -17.08 7.09 -11.26
C GLU A 134 -17.59 7.74 -12.55
N VAL A 135 -16.70 8.03 -13.53
CA VAL A 135 -17.09 8.56 -14.84
C VAL A 135 -18.07 7.61 -15.55
N ARG A 136 -17.77 6.31 -15.55
CA ARG A 136 -18.62 5.28 -16.17
C ARG A 136 -20.01 5.22 -15.55
N ARG A 137 -20.12 5.25 -14.22
CA ARG A 137 -21.42 5.27 -13.53
C ARG A 137 -22.22 6.53 -13.86
N GLN A 138 -21.57 7.69 -13.88
CA GLN A 138 -22.21 8.96 -14.26
C GLN A 138 -22.72 8.93 -15.70
N GLU A 139 -21.93 8.38 -16.63
CA GLU A 139 -22.30 8.28 -18.04
C GLU A 139 -23.43 7.29 -18.28
N VAL A 140 -23.41 6.10 -17.64
CA VAL A 140 -24.52 5.15 -17.68
C VAL A 140 -25.81 5.78 -17.15
N ALA A 141 -25.74 6.50 -16.03
CA ALA A 141 -26.91 7.17 -15.45
C ALA A 141 -27.44 8.31 -16.34
N GLN A 142 -26.58 8.98 -17.11
CA GLN A 142 -26.99 10.00 -18.08
C GLN A 142 -27.68 9.35 -19.29
N LEU A 143 -27.07 8.33 -19.91
CA LEU A 143 -27.65 7.62 -21.06
C LEU A 143 -29.05 7.09 -20.77
N ARG A 144 -29.26 6.51 -19.58
CA ARG A 144 -30.59 6.05 -19.13
C ARG A 144 -31.60 7.18 -18.99
N ARG A 145 -31.19 8.33 -18.45
CA ARG A 145 -32.07 9.51 -18.33
C ARG A 145 -32.45 10.07 -19.69
N ASP A 146 -31.56 9.98 -20.67
CA ASP A 146 -31.76 10.45 -22.03
C ASP A 146 -32.50 9.42 -22.92
N GLY A 147 -32.90 8.26 -22.36
CA GLY A 147 -33.65 7.22 -23.06
C GLY A 147 -32.82 6.28 -23.94
N TYR A 148 -31.49 6.32 -23.86
CA TYR A 148 -30.59 5.44 -24.61
C TYR A 148 -30.26 4.16 -23.83
N GLU A 149 -30.05 3.06 -24.56
CA GLU A 149 -29.51 1.84 -23.98
C GLU A 149 -28.01 2.04 -23.62
N PRO A 150 -27.63 1.89 -22.35
CA PRO A 150 -26.26 2.19 -21.92
C PRO A 150 -25.28 1.10 -22.36
N ALA A 151 -24.57 1.33 -23.47
CA ALA A 151 -23.49 0.47 -23.98
C ALA A 151 -22.41 0.11 -22.93
N LEU A 152 -22.26 0.95 -21.89
CA LEU A 152 -21.33 0.76 -20.78
C LEU A 152 -21.82 -0.20 -19.69
N THR A 153 -23.00 -0.81 -19.82
CA THR A 153 -23.48 -1.83 -18.89
C THR A 153 -22.56 -3.05 -18.92
N LYS A 154 -22.25 -3.62 -17.73
CA LYS A 154 -21.31 -4.74 -17.56
C LYS A 154 -19.89 -4.52 -18.14
N SER A 155 -19.52 -3.30 -18.52
CA SER A 155 -18.22 -2.98 -19.13
C SER A 155 -17.10 -2.63 -18.14
N ARG A 156 -17.39 -2.60 -16.82
CA ARG A 156 -16.46 -2.11 -15.78
C ARG A 156 -15.06 -2.72 -15.94
N TRP A 157 -14.98 -4.05 -16.00
CA TRP A 157 -13.70 -4.74 -16.07
C TRP A 157 -12.99 -4.61 -17.41
N CYS A 158 -13.72 -4.32 -18.50
CA CYS A 158 -13.15 -4.03 -19.80
C CYS A 158 -12.30 -2.75 -19.77
N LEU A 159 -12.66 -1.77 -18.93
CA LEU A 159 -11.95 -0.49 -18.82
C LEU A 159 -10.89 -0.47 -17.70
N LEU A 160 -11.05 -1.30 -16.66
CA LEU A 160 -10.19 -1.24 -15.47
C LEU A 160 -9.02 -2.23 -15.48
N LYS A 161 -9.14 -3.38 -16.14
CA LYS A 161 -8.08 -4.38 -16.20
C LYS A 161 -6.97 -3.97 -17.18
N ARG A 162 -5.77 -4.50 -16.95
CA ARG A 162 -4.68 -4.46 -17.92
C ARG A 162 -5.00 -5.35 -19.13
N PRO A 163 -4.52 -5.03 -20.35
CA PRO A 163 -4.73 -5.84 -21.54
C PRO A 163 -4.39 -7.32 -21.33
N GLU A 164 -3.29 -7.60 -20.65
CA GLU A 164 -2.79 -8.98 -20.39
C GLU A 164 -3.72 -9.81 -19.49
N ASN A 165 -4.61 -9.16 -18.72
CA ASN A 165 -5.50 -9.80 -17.74
C ASN A 165 -6.97 -9.87 -18.18
N LEU A 166 -7.25 -9.48 -19.42
CA LEU A 166 -8.60 -9.56 -20.00
C LEU A 166 -8.89 -10.98 -20.47
N THR A 167 -10.16 -11.37 -20.34
CA THR A 167 -10.67 -12.51 -21.10
C THR A 167 -10.98 -12.08 -22.53
N ASP A 168 -11.06 -13.02 -23.47
CA ASP A 168 -11.33 -12.73 -24.89
C ASP A 168 -12.60 -11.88 -25.07
N ASN A 169 -13.69 -12.26 -24.39
CA ASN A 169 -14.94 -11.49 -24.40
C ASN A 169 -14.75 -10.04 -23.89
N GLN A 170 -13.91 -9.84 -22.86
CA GLN A 170 -13.63 -8.49 -22.34
C GLN A 170 -12.75 -7.69 -23.31
N ALA A 171 -11.84 -8.34 -24.02
CA ALA A 171 -10.99 -7.71 -25.04
C ALA A 171 -11.81 -7.25 -26.24
N THR A 172 -12.68 -8.10 -26.78
CA THR A 172 -13.61 -7.76 -27.88
C THR A 172 -14.51 -6.61 -27.47
N ARG A 173 -15.15 -6.72 -26.30
CA ARG A 173 -16.03 -5.65 -25.80
C ARG A 173 -15.27 -4.34 -25.57
N ARG A 174 -14.02 -4.39 -25.13
CA ARG A 174 -13.18 -3.19 -25.00
C ARG A 174 -12.92 -2.57 -26.37
N ALA A 175 -12.57 -3.36 -27.38
CA ALA A 175 -12.32 -2.87 -28.73
C ALA A 175 -13.54 -2.11 -29.28
N GLU A 176 -14.74 -2.69 -29.17
CA GLU A 176 -16.00 -2.03 -29.53
C GLU A 176 -16.17 -0.70 -28.77
N LEU A 177 -15.95 -0.70 -27.45
CA LEU A 177 -16.11 0.51 -26.65
C LEU A 177 -15.16 1.63 -27.07
N LEU A 178 -13.94 1.31 -27.50
CA LEU A 178 -12.94 2.29 -27.92
C LEU A 178 -13.32 3.02 -29.23
N GLU A 179 -14.24 2.48 -30.02
CA GLU A 179 -14.77 3.13 -31.23
C GLU A 179 -15.75 4.26 -30.89
N TYR A 180 -16.32 4.26 -29.68
CA TYR A 180 -17.27 5.30 -29.26
C TYR A 180 -16.56 6.50 -28.62
N ASN A 181 -17.10 7.70 -28.85
CA ASN A 181 -16.64 8.93 -28.19
C ASN A 181 -17.23 9.08 -26.76
N LEU A 182 -17.03 8.06 -25.92
CA LEU A 182 -17.52 8.04 -24.54
C LEU A 182 -16.54 8.74 -23.59
N LYS A 183 -17.08 9.41 -22.58
CA LYS A 183 -16.29 10.00 -21.47
C LYS A 183 -15.50 8.93 -20.73
N SER A 184 -16.08 7.75 -20.56
CA SER A 184 -15.44 6.58 -19.93
C SER A 184 -14.23 6.09 -20.71
N VAL A 185 -14.31 6.08 -22.04
CA VAL A 185 -13.18 5.74 -22.94
C VAL A 185 -12.07 6.77 -22.80
N ARG A 186 -12.42 8.06 -22.81
CA ARG A 186 -11.45 9.14 -22.57
C ARG A 186 -10.73 9.00 -21.22
N ALA A 187 -11.46 8.66 -20.16
CA ALA A 187 -10.88 8.41 -18.84
C ALA A 187 -9.92 7.21 -18.84
N HIS A 188 -10.32 6.12 -19.51
CA HIS A 188 -9.49 4.92 -19.70
C HIS A 188 -8.19 5.25 -20.44
N LEU A 189 -8.27 5.95 -21.58
CA LEU A 189 -7.11 6.34 -22.37
C LEU A 189 -6.14 7.25 -21.59
N LEU A 190 -6.66 8.16 -20.76
CA LEU A 190 -5.81 8.96 -19.87
C LEU A 190 -5.04 8.09 -18.88
N ARG A 191 -5.67 7.06 -18.31
CA ARG A 191 -4.97 6.13 -17.40
C ARG A 191 -3.93 5.28 -18.13
N GLU A 192 -4.25 4.77 -19.32
CA GLU A 192 -3.30 4.01 -20.15
C GLU A 192 -2.10 4.86 -20.54
N GLU A 193 -2.32 6.12 -20.93
CA GLU A 193 -1.23 7.06 -21.15
C GLU A 193 -0.40 7.26 -19.88
N PHE A 194 -1.04 7.43 -18.72
CA PHE A 194 -0.34 7.61 -17.46
C PHE A 194 0.51 6.41 -17.06
N GLN A 195 0.13 5.17 -17.42
CA GLN A 195 0.95 4.00 -17.08
C GLN A 195 2.38 4.10 -17.63
N ARG A 196 2.57 4.80 -18.75
CA ARG A 196 3.89 5.06 -19.33
C ARG A 196 4.80 5.87 -18.40
N PHE A 197 4.24 6.60 -17.44
CA PHE A 197 4.97 7.35 -16.40
C PHE A 197 6.05 6.50 -15.73
N TRP A 198 5.74 5.23 -15.43
CA TRP A 198 6.64 4.33 -14.69
C TRP A 198 7.77 3.75 -15.55
N GLY A 199 7.74 3.97 -16.87
CA GLY A 199 8.81 3.57 -17.79
C GLY A 199 9.90 4.62 -18.01
N TYR A 200 9.74 5.83 -17.45
CA TYR A 200 10.75 6.88 -17.58
C TYR A 200 11.87 6.71 -16.56
N ALA A 201 13.12 6.78 -17.02
CA ALA A 201 14.31 6.67 -16.17
C ALA A 201 14.83 8.03 -15.65
N THR A 202 14.46 9.15 -16.30
CA THR A 202 15.05 10.47 -16.00
C THR A 202 14.07 11.39 -15.26
N PRO A 203 14.41 11.90 -14.07
CA PRO A 203 13.53 12.78 -13.29
C PRO A 203 13.00 14.00 -14.05
N ALA A 204 13.83 14.63 -14.88
CA ALA A 204 13.45 15.81 -15.67
C ALA A 204 12.36 15.49 -16.70
N TRP A 205 12.53 14.40 -17.46
CA TRP A 205 11.54 13.96 -18.45
C TRP A 205 10.25 13.50 -17.79
N THR A 206 10.35 12.81 -16.65
CA THR A 206 9.16 12.39 -15.92
C THR A 206 8.38 13.55 -15.33
N GLY A 207 9.07 14.57 -14.78
CA GLY A 207 8.44 15.80 -14.32
C GLY A 207 7.65 16.49 -15.44
N LYS A 208 8.26 16.63 -16.63
CA LYS A 208 7.60 17.19 -17.82
C LYS A 208 6.42 16.34 -18.27
N PHE A 209 6.56 15.02 -18.30
CA PHE A 209 5.46 14.12 -18.65
C PHE A 209 4.28 14.29 -17.68
N LEU A 210 4.53 14.33 -16.37
CA LEU A 210 3.51 14.49 -15.34
C LEU A 210 2.73 15.80 -15.52
N GLU A 211 3.42 16.90 -15.79
CA GLU A 211 2.81 18.21 -16.02
C GLU A 211 1.97 18.24 -17.30
N SER A 212 2.51 17.69 -18.38
CA SER A 212 1.83 17.55 -19.67
C SER A 212 0.55 16.70 -19.53
N TRP A 213 0.66 15.55 -18.87
CA TRP A 213 -0.47 14.67 -18.58
C TRP A 213 -1.52 15.35 -17.71
N CYS A 214 -1.11 16.03 -16.63
CA CYS A 214 -2.04 16.78 -15.77
C CYS A 214 -2.81 17.83 -16.55
N THR A 215 -2.14 18.51 -17.50
CA THR A 215 -2.78 19.52 -18.36
C THR A 215 -3.83 18.90 -19.28
N ARG A 216 -3.51 17.77 -19.94
CA ARG A 216 -4.49 17.02 -20.75
C ARG A 216 -5.66 16.52 -19.91
N ALA A 217 -5.39 15.93 -18.76
CA ALA A 217 -6.41 15.42 -17.85
C ALA A 217 -7.35 16.52 -17.32
N LEU A 218 -6.84 17.74 -17.05
CA LEU A 218 -7.69 18.88 -16.69
C LEU A 218 -8.60 19.33 -17.85
N ARG A 219 -8.08 19.31 -19.08
CA ARG A 219 -8.81 19.66 -20.31
C ARG A 219 -9.83 18.61 -20.73
N SER A 220 -9.76 17.38 -20.20
CA SER A 220 -10.72 16.31 -20.48
C SER A 220 -12.18 16.63 -20.07
N ARG A 221 -12.36 17.62 -19.20
CA ARG A 221 -13.64 18.03 -18.57
C ARG A 221 -14.29 16.93 -17.71
N LEU A 222 -13.51 15.95 -17.24
CA LEU A 222 -13.98 14.88 -16.37
C LEU A 222 -13.71 15.21 -14.90
N ALA A 223 -14.76 15.52 -14.12
CA ALA A 223 -14.60 15.91 -12.71
C ALA A 223 -13.83 14.88 -11.86
N PRO A 224 -14.05 13.56 -11.98
CA PRO A 224 -13.26 12.57 -11.26
C PRO A 224 -11.75 12.60 -11.61
N MET A 225 -11.41 12.77 -12.89
CA MET A 225 -10.00 12.90 -13.31
C MET A 225 -9.36 14.20 -12.80
N LYS A 226 -10.12 15.30 -12.70
CA LYS A 226 -9.62 16.53 -12.08
C LYS A 226 -9.26 16.32 -10.60
N LYS A 227 -10.00 15.48 -9.86
CA LYS A 227 -9.66 15.13 -8.47
C LYS A 227 -8.32 14.38 -8.42
N VAL A 228 -8.10 13.43 -9.33
CA VAL A 228 -6.81 12.72 -9.46
C VAL A 228 -5.67 13.71 -9.71
N VAL A 229 -5.81 14.63 -10.66
CA VAL A 229 -4.78 15.64 -10.96
C VAL A 229 -4.43 16.49 -9.73
N ARG A 230 -5.43 16.91 -8.94
CA ARG A 230 -5.17 17.66 -7.70
C ARG A 230 -4.34 16.84 -6.70
N SER A 231 -4.62 15.55 -6.58
CA SER A 231 -3.84 14.64 -5.73
C SER A 231 -2.41 14.49 -6.24
N LEU A 232 -2.23 14.26 -7.56
CA LEU A 232 -0.90 14.12 -8.15
C LEU A 232 -0.06 15.39 -7.98
N ARG A 233 -0.65 16.57 -8.20
CA ARG A 233 0.05 17.85 -8.02
C ARG A 233 0.47 18.08 -6.57
N ARG A 234 -0.39 17.76 -5.61
CA ARG A 234 -0.09 17.88 -4.17
C ARG A 234 1.09 17.01 -3.78
N HIS A 235 1.16 15.80 -4.31
CA HIS A 235 2.19 14.83 -3.96
C HIS A 235 3.33 14.72 -5.00
N ARG A 236 3.45 15.70 -5.92
CA ARG A 236 4.45 15.69 -7.00
C ARG A 236 5.87 15.38 -6.50
N PRO A 237 6.37 15.96 -5.39
CA PRO A 237 7.71 15.64 -4.91
C PRO A 237 7.86 14.15 -4.59
N LEU A 238 6.94 13.56 -3.84
CA LEU A 238 6.97 12.15 -3.44
C LEU A 238 6.78 11.19 -4.63
N ILE A 239 5.98 11.59 -5.63
CA ILE A 239 5.80 10.81 -6.86
C ILE A 239 7.11 10.77 -7.66
N LEU A 240 7.88 11.85 -7.70
CA LEU A 240 9.16 11.87 -8.42
C LEU A 240 10.26 11.12 -7.66
N ASN A 241 10.15 10.98 -6.33
CA ASN A 241 11.08 10.18 -5.52
C ASN A 241 11.12 8.72 -5.95
N SER A 242 10.04 8.16 -6.48
CA SER A 242 10.03 6.76 -6.96
C SER A 242 11.03 6.52 -8.10
N ILE A 243 11.33 7.56 -8.87
CA ILE A 243 12.27 7.50 -10.00
C ILE A 243 13.68 7.71 -9.48
N LEU A 244 13.87 8.60 -8.50
CA LEU A 244 15.15 8.77 -7.83
C LEU A 244 15.60 7.50 -7.09
N ALA A 245 14.65 6.69 -6.62
CA ALA A 245 14.92 5.40 -5.98
C ALA A 245 15.37 4.30 -6.98
N LEU A 246 15.42 4.58 -8.30
CA LEU A 246 15.94 3.75 -9.42
C LEU A 246 15.95 2.22 -9.17
N GLY A 247 14.80 1.66 -8.79
CA GLY A 247 14.60 0.20 -8.70
C GLY A 247 15.11 -0.49 -7.42
N GLY A 248 15.75 0.23 -6.48
CA GLY A 248 16.23 -0.37 -5.22
C GLY A 248 15.09 -0.81 -4.30
N ILE A 249 13.92 -0.16 -4.40
CA ILE A 249 12.78 -0.42 -3.52
C ILE A 249 11.52 -0.52 -4.35
N SER A 250 10.95 -1.72 -4.34
CA SER A 250 9.75 -2.01 -5.11
C SER A 250 8.55 -2.01 -4.20
N ALA A 251 7.60 -1.10 -4.46
CA ALA A 251 6.26 -1.14 -3.87
C ALA A 251 5.56 -2.50 -4.12
N VAL A 252 5.98 -3.24 -5.14
CA VAL A 252 5.54 -4.62 -5.42
C VAL A 252 5.80 -5.56 -4.24
N VAL A 253 6.84 -5.30 -3.42
CA VAL A 253 7.10 -6.11 -2.21
C VAL A 253 5.97 -5.94 -1.20
N VAL A 254 5.51 -4.70 -1.00
CA VAL A 254 4.38 -4.39 -0.10
C VAL A 254 3.11 -5.05 -0.64
N GLU A 255 2.85 -4.97 -1.94
CA GLU A 255 1.72 -5.66 -2.59
C GLU A 255 1.77 -7.18 -2.38
N GLY A 256 2.94 -7.80 -2.57
CA GLY A 256 3.13 -9.23 -2.34
C GLY A 256 2.85 -9.63 -0.89
N PHE A 257 3.23 -8.80 0.08
CA PHE A 257 2.90 -9.04 1.48
C PHE A 257 1.42 -8.85 1.80
N ASN A 258 0.78 -7.83 1.24
CA ASN A 258 -0.66 -7.65 1.40
C ASN A 258 -1.43 -8.84 0.82
N GLY A 259 -1.05 -9.33 -0.37
CA GLY A 259 -1.64 -10.52 -0.97
C GLY A 259 -1.46 -11.76 -0.08
N LYS A 260 -0.28 -11.92 0.55
CA LYS A 260 -0.06 -12.98 1.55
C LYS A 260 -0.96 -12.81 2.78
N ALA A 261 -1.13 -11.59 3.28
CA ALA A 261 -1.98 -11.32 4.44
C ALA A 261 -3.47 -11.58 4.15
N GLU A 262 -3.95 -11.19 2.97
CA GLU A 262 -5.29 -11.48 2.48
C GLU A 262 -5.51 -13.00 2.31
N LEU A 263 -4.52 -13.71 1.77
CA LEU A 263 -4.58 -15.16 1.63
C LEU A 263 -4.60 -15.87 2.99
N THR A 264 -3.77 -15.45 3.95
CA THR A 264 -3.77 -15.98 5.32
C THR A 264 -5.13 -15.80 5.98
N THR A 265 -5.72 -14.61 5.83
CA THR A 265 -7.07 -14.31 6.34
C THR A 265 -8.14 -15.17 5.68
N SER A 266 -8.02 -15.38 4.37
CA SER A 266 -8.96 -16.20 3.58
C SER A 266 -8.88 -17.68 3.97
N LYS A 267 -7.67 -18.23 4.15
CA LYS A 267 -7.45 -19.62 4.59
C LYS A 267 -8.00 -19.87 5.99
N ALA A 268 -7.95 -18.88 6.88
CA ALA A 268 -8.51 -18.97 8.22
C ALA A 268 -10.04 -18.78 8.26
N HIS A 269 -10.69 -18.46 7.13
CA HIS A 269 -12.09 -18.03 7.08
C HIS A 269 -12.40 -16.83 8.00
N GLY A 270 -11.40 -15.95 8.17
CA GLY A 270 -11.45 -14.80 9.06
C GLY A 270 -11.03 -15.11 10.50
N PHE A 271 -10.65 -14.07 11.24
CA PHE A 271 -10.20 -14.19 12.63
C PHE A 271 -11.24 -13.59 13.59
N ARG A 272 -11.37 -14.20 14.79
CA ARG A 272 -12.25 -13.70 15.85
C ARG A 272 -11.63 -12.55 16.63
N THR A 273 -10.31 -12.62 16.86
CA THR A 273 -9.57 -11.66 17.67
C THR A 273 -8.48 -10.95 16.85
N PRO A 274 -8.19 -9.67 17.15
CA PRO A 274 -7.09 -8.95 16.50
C PRO A 274 -5.72 -9.61 16.76
N GLN A 275 -5.51 -10.17 17.94
CA GLN A 275 -4.28 -10.88 18.29
C GLN A 275 -4.10 -12.15 17.45
N GLY A 276 -5.20 -12.86 17.15
CA GLY A 276 -5.15 -14.08 16.35
C GLY A 276 -4.64 -13.84 14.93
N ILE A 277 -5.11 -12.77 14.28
CA ILE A 277 -4.58 -12.39 12.96
C ILE A 277 -3.14 -11.92 13.07
N GLU A 278 -2.79 -11.11 14.07
CA GLU A 278 -1.42 -10.63 14.28
C GLU A 278 -0.41 -11.79 14.39
N PHE A 279 -0.70 -12.80 15.22
CA PHE A 279 0.16 -13.99 15.33
C PHE A 279 0.28 -14.74 14.00
N ALA A 280 -0.83 -14.93 13.29
CA ALA A 280 -0.81 -15.62 12.00
C ALA A 280 0.02 -14.86 10.96
N LEU A 281 -0.07 -13.52 10.93
CA LEU A 281 0.71 -12.69 10.01
C LEU A 281 2.22 -12.75 10.34
N PHE A 282 2.60 -12.67 11.61
CA PHE A 282 4.00 -12.83 12.02
C PHE A 282 4.53 -14.24 11.74
N HIS A 283 3.74 -15.28 11.94
CA HIS A 283 4.14 -16.65 11.61
C HIS A 283 4.44 -16.81 10.11
N VAL A 284 3.59 -16.25 9.24
CA VAL A 284 3.73 -16.40 7.78
C VAL A 284 4.78 -15.47 7.18
N MET A 285 4.98 -14.28 7.77
CA MET A 285 5.74 -13.20 7.12
C MET A 285 6.86 -12.60 7.99
N GLY A 286 6.96 -12.94 9.26
CA GLY A 286 7.94 -12.36 10.20
C GLY A 286 9.37 -12.85 9.98
N ASN A 287 9.56 -13.94 9.24
CA ASN A 287 10.86 -14.59 9.03
C ASN A 287 11.61 -14.83 10.35
N SER A 288 10.85 -15.27 11.37
CA SER A 288 11.38 -15.63 12.68
C SER A 288 12.15 -16.95 12.60
N PRO A 289 13.25 -17.11 13.34
CA PRO A 289 13.95 -18.39 13.40
C PRO A 289 13.00 -19.48 13.88
N GLU A 290 12.99 -20.61 13.18
CA GLU A 290 12.26 -21.78 13.63
C GLU A 290 12.89 -22.27 14.94
N PRO A 291 12.09 -22.62 15.97
CA PRO A 291 12.64 -23.20 17.17
C PRO A 291 13.34 -24.52 16.84
N GLU A 292 14.47 -24.79 17.49
CA GLU A 292 15.14 -26.08 17.36
C GLU A 292 14.22 -27.19 17.88
N PHE A 293 13.70 -28.00 16.97
CA PHE A 293 12.94 -29.20 17.30
C PHE A 293 13.88 -30.41 17.34
N THR A 294 13.69 -31.26 18.36
CA THR A 294 14.43 -32.52 18.51
C THR A 294 14.16 -33.51 17.36
N HIS A 295 13.03 -33.36 16.66
CA HIS A 295 12.63 -34.22 15.56
C HIS A 295 12.07 -33.40 14.40
N ARG A 296 12.51 -33.70 13.17
CA ARG A 296 11.88 -33.21 11.93
C ARG A 296 10.97 -34.32 11.41
N PHE A 297 9.71 -33.98 11.14
CA PHE A 297 8.82 -34.89 10.42
C PHE A 297 9.25 -34.90 8.95
N CYS A 298 9.81 -36.03 8.54
CA CYS A 298 10.21 -36.31 7.16
C CYS A 298 8.99 -36.48 6.25
#